data_AF-A0A1Q9RVP3-F1
#
_entry.id   AF-A0A1Q9RVP3-F1
#
_cell.length_a   1.000
_cell.length_b   1.000
_cell.length_c   1.000
_cell.angle_alpha   90.00
_cell.angle_beta   90.00
_cell.angle_gamma   90.00
#
_symmetry.space_group_name_H-M   'P 1'
#
loop_
_entity.id
_entity.type
_entity.pdbx_description
1 polymer ?
#
loop_
_entity_poly.entity_id
_entity_poly.type
_entity_poly.pdbx_seq_one_letter_code
_entity_poly.pdbx_strand_id
1 'polypeptide(L)'
;MTLSVDAASDHGRDVAIQLFDATSAVQESIEHDTALDGMAAAGVSATFCAALGDLGKDSFGLDFRWAHARHTGLPTRTLVFPSGAGERIRQVARRLQGLDLSGPASVVGRVESLHDSPDGARWRVRIRGELHTEHAVSGPRGVWVRLPGQRLYELAITAHRSGRRVRVTGFRDGAASRQDLAVPPDGMEIL
;
A
#
# COMPACT_ATOMS: atom_id res chain seq x y z
N MET A 1 -11.72 -25.73 -33.06
CA MET A 1 -11.47 -24.40 -32.44
C MET A 1 -11.76 -24.55 -30.95
N THR A 2 -10.79 -25.08 -30.21
CA THR A 2 -10.85 -25.31 -28.76
C THR A 2 -10.45 -24.00 -28.08
N LEU A 3 -11.42 -23.31 -27.50
CA LEU A 3 -11.16 -22.14 -26.68
C LEU A 3 -10.41 -22.59 -25.41
N SER A 4 -9.26 -21.96 -25.18
CA SER A 4 -8.38 -22.15 -24.04
C SER A 4 -9.07 -21.74 -22.74
N VAL A 5 -9.65 -22.71 -22.03
CA VAL A 5 -10.26 -22.53 -20.70
C VAL A 5 -9.20 -22.50 -19.58
N ASP A 6 -7.93 -22.79 -19.88
CA ASP A 6 -6.89 -22.96 -18.86
C ASP A 6 -6.50 -21.64 -18.14
N ALA A 7 -6.40 -20.51 -18.86
CA ALA A 7 -5.84 -19.28 -18.29
C ALA A 7 -6.68 -18.67 -17.14
N ALA A 8 -8.01 -18.80 -17.20
CA ALA A 8 -8.89 -18.32 -16.13
C ALA A 8 -8.85 -19.24 -14.90
N SER A 9 -8.54 -20.53 -15.09
CA SER A 9 -8.45 -21.52 -14.01
C SER A 9 -7.18 -21.36 -13.17
N ASP A 10 -6.09 -20.91 -13.78
CA ASP A 10 -4.82 -20.72 -13.08
C ASP A 10 -4.85 -19.46 -12.20
N HIS A 11 -5.48 -18.38 -12.66
CA HIS A 11 -5.58 -17.15 -11.84
C HIS A 11 -6.37 -17.34 -10.55
N GLY A 12 -7.50 -18.08 -10.60
CA GLY A 12 -8.28 -18.37 -9.39
C GLY A 12 -7.51 -19.20 -8.36
N ARG A 13 -6.67 -20.13 -8.85
CA ARG A 13 -5.77 -20.92 -8.01
C ARG A 13 -4.69 -20.04 -7.37
N ASP A 14 -4.04 -19.19 -8.15
CA ASP A 14 -2.97 -18.32 -7.65
C ASP A 14 -3.49 -17.37 -6.57
N VAL A 15 -4.68 -16.79 -6.76
CA VAL A 15 -5.34 -15.95 -5.76
C VAL A 15 -5.65 -16.74 -4.48
N ALA A 16 -6.11 -17.99 -4.58
CA ALA A 16 -6.40 -18.82 -3.42
C ALA A 16 -5.12 -19.20 -2.64
N ILE A 17 -4.02 -19.49 -3.35
CA ILE A 17 -2.71 -19.76 -2.74
C ILE A 17 -2.20 -18.49 -2.04
N GLN A 18 -2.25 -17.34 -2.72
CA GLN A 18 -1.86 -16.06 -2.14
C GLN A 18 -2.67 -15.73 -0.88
N LEU A 19 -3.98 -15.99 -0.89
CA LEU A 19 -4.83 -15.81 0.28
C LEU A 19 -4.44 -16.74 1.43
N PHE A 20 -4.13 -18.01 1.13
CA PHE A 20 -3.66 -18.97 2.12
C PHE A 20 -2.34 -18.54 2.76
N ASP A 21 -1.36 -18.14 1.95
CA ASP A 21 -0.04 -17.69 2.42
C ASP A 21 -0.16 -16.41 3.26
N ALA A 22 -0.91 -15.42 2.78
CA ALA A 22 -1.14 -14.17 3.49
C ALA A 22 -1.85 -14.39 4.83
N THR A 23 -2.88 -15.25 4.88
CA THR A 23 -3.60 -15.55 6.12
C THR A 23 -2.73 -16.33 7.11
N SER A 24 -1.92 -17.27 6.61
CA SER A 24 -0.99 -18.05 7.43
C SER A 24 0.09 -17.16 8.04
N ALA A 25 0.65 -16.24 7.27
CA ALA A 25 1.63 -15.27 7.77
C ALA A 25 1.03 -14.36 8.85
N VAL A 26 -0.23 -13.93 8.70
CA VAL A 26 -0.92 -13.15 9.74
C VAL A 26 -1.15 -13.98 11.01
N GLN A 27 -1.58 -15.25 10.89
CA GLN A 27 -1.75 -16.13 12.05
C GLN A 27 -0.42 -16.31 12.81
N GLU A 28 0.64 -16.63 12.08
CA GLU A 28 1.97 -16.84 12.65
C GLU A 28 2.50 -15.58 13.35
N SER A 29 2.27 -14.40 12.77
CA SER A 29 2.62 -13.11 13.38
C SER A 29 1.89 -12.85 14.69
N ILE A 30 0.61 -13.21 14.80
CA ILE A 30 -0.14 -13.07 16.05
C ILE A 30 0.35 -14.05 17.11
N GLU A 31 0.71 -15.27 16.72
CA GLU A 31 1.14 -16.33 17.64
C GLU A 31 2.54 -16.07 18.21
N HIS A 32 3.45 -15.56 17.38
CA HIS A 32 4.87 -15.45 17.74
C HIS A 32 5.36 -14.00 17.92
N ASP A 33 4.47 -13.01 17.78
CA ASP A 33 4.80 -11.56 17.77
C ASP A 33 5.99 -11.26 16.83
N THR A 34 6.00 -11.91 15.65
CA THR A 34 7.11 -11.81 14.71
C THR A 34 7.11 -10.49 13.94
N ALA A 35 8.29 -10.11 13.44
CA ALA A 35 8.51 -8.87 12.71
C ALA A 35 7.66 -8.77 11.44
N LEU A 36 7.20 -7.55 11.14
CA LEU A 36 6.32 -7.22 10.01
C LEU A 36 6.92 -7.57 8.63
N ASP A 37 8.26 -7.66 8.55
CA ASP A 37 9.00 -7.91 7.31
C ASP A 37 8.61 -9.24 6.64
N GLY A 38 8.35 -10.29 7.44
CA GLY A 38 7.92 -11.59 6.92
C GLY A 38 6.53 -11.55 6.28
N MET A 39 5.65 -10.69 6.77
CA MET A 39 4.30 -10.54 6.21
C MET A 39 4.31 -9.74 4.91
N ALA A 40 5.18 -8.73 4.78
CA ALA A 40 5.33 -7.96 3.54
C ALA A 40 5.80 -8.87 2.39
N ALA A 41 6.75 -9.77 2.67
CA ALA A 41 7.19 -10.79 1.71
C ALA A 41 6.06 -11.75 1.27
N ALA A 42 5.10 -12.03 2.17
CA ALA A 42 3.91 -12.83 1.89
C ALA A 42 2.79 -12.03 1.19
N GLY A 43 3.03 -10.77 0.79
CA GLY A 43 2.05 -9.92 0.12
C GLY A 43 0.91 -9.45 1.02
N VAL A 44 1.09 -9.49 2.35
CA VAL A 44 0.10 -9.03 3.31
C VAL A 44 0.02 -7.51 3.30
N SER A 45 -1.11 -6.98 2.82
CA SER A 45 -1.38 -5.54 2.86
C SER A 45 -2.07 -5.12 4.15
N ALA A 46 -1.94 -3.84 4.52
CA ALA A 46 -2.68 -3.29 5.65
C ALA A 46 -4.21 -3.39 5.48
N THR A 47 -4.72 -3.24 4.24
CA THR A 47 -6.15 -3.40 3.95
C THR A 47 -6.62 -4.84 4.18
N PHE A 48 -5.82 -5.82 3.77
CA PHE A 48 -6.12 -7.23 4.02
C PHE A 48 -6.16 -7.52 5.52
N CYS A 49 -5.17 -7.07 6.29
CA CYS A 49 -5.20 -7.19 7.75
C CYS A 49 -6.42 -6.49 8.35
N ALA A 50 -6.75 -5.27 7.94
CA ALA A 50 -7.92 -4.57 8.45
C ALA A 50 -9.21 -5.38 8.23
N ALA A 51 -9.43 -5.86 7.00
CA ALA A 51 -10.59 -6.69 6.66
C ALA A 51 -10.63 -7.99 7.47
N LEU A 52 -9.50 -8.68 7.62
CA LEU A 52 -9.40 -9.90 8.42
C LEU A 52 -9.65 -9.61 9.92
N GLY A 53 -9.17 -8.49 10.42
CA GLY A 53 -9.39 -8.04 11.80
C GLY A 53 -10.85 -7.70 12.11
N ASP A 54 -11.62 -7.29 11.10
CA ASP A 54 -13.06 -7.01 11.23
C ASP A 54 -13.90 -8.28 11.41
N LEU A 55 -13.39 -9.43 10.97
CA LEU A 55 -13.99 -10.74 11.27
C LEU A 55 -13.82 -11.15 12.74
N GLY A 56 -12.78 -10.64 13.41
CA GLY A 56 -12.34 -11.09 14.73
C GLY A 56 -12.96 -10.39 15.93
N LYS A 57 -14.29 -10.18 15.94
CA LYS A 57 -14.99 -9.75 17.16
C LYS A 57 -15.01 -10.86 18.22
N ASP A 58 -15.21 -12.10 17.75
CA ASP A 58 -15.12 -13.35 18.51
C ASP A 58 -14.02 -14.23 17.90
N SER A 59 -13.82 -15.44 18.43
CA SER A 59 -12.95 -16.43 17.78
C SER A 59 -13.52 -16.84 16.42
N PHE A 60 -12.67 -16.96 15.41
CA PHE A 60 -13.06 -17.40 14.07
C PHE A 60 -12.02 -18.33 13.47
N GLY A 61 -12.40 -19.05 12.41
CA GLY A 61 -11.50 -19.93 11.68
C GLY A 61 -11.70 -19.84 10.18
N LEU A 62 -10.63 -20.09 9.44
CA LEU A 62 -10.62 -20.14 7.97
C LEU A 62 -10.12 -21.52 7.55
N ASP A 63 -10.95 -22.27 6.84
CA ASP A 63 -10.64 -23.62 6.35
C ASP A 63 -10.25 -23.56 4.87
N PHE A 64 -9.03 -23.98 4.56
CA PHE A 64 -8.50 -24.02 3.21
C PHE A 64 -8.45 -25.46 2.70
N ARG A 65 -9.23 -25.73 1.66
CA ARG A 65 -9.33 -27.05 1.00
C ARG A 65 -8.99 -26.93 -0.48
N TRP A 66 -8.20 -27.87 -0.97
CA TRP A 66 -7.69 -27.88 -2.35
C TRP A 66 -8.33 -29.03 -3.14
N ALA A 67 -8.77 -28.75 -4.36
CA ALA A 67 -9.37 -29.76 -5.21
C ALA A 67 -8.33 -30.83 -5.63
N HIS A 68 -8.70 -32.11 -5.52
CA HIS A 68 -7.81 -33.24 -5.85
C HIS A 68 -7.36 -33.28 -7.32
N ALA A 69 -8.14 -32.67 -8.23
CA ALA A 69 -7.90 -32.73 -9.67
C ALA A 69 -6.61 -32.01 -10.11
N ARG A 70 -6.07 -31.10 -9.29
CA ARG A 70 -4.82 -30.39 -9.56
C ARG A 70 -4.01 -30.28 -8.25
N HIS A 71 -2.94 -31.06 -8.14
CA HIS A 71 -2.07 -31.03 -6.96
C HIS A 71 -1.47 -29.64 -6.73
N THR A 72 -1.73 -29.05 -5.56
CA THR A 72 -1.12 -27.79 -5.09
C THR A 72 0.14 -28.02 -4.25
N GLY A 73 0.36 -29.25 -3.77
CA GLY A 73 1.42 -29.54 -2.78
C GLY A 73 1.14 -28.93 -1.40
N LEU A 74 0.10 -28.11 -1.27
CA LEU A 74 -0.28 -27.45 -0.03
C LEU A 74 -1.21 -28.36 0.80
N PRO A 75 -1.01 -28.40 2.13
CA PRO A 75 -1.89 -29.16 3.01
C PRO A 75 -3.27 -28.50 3.09
N THR A 76 -4.31 -29.31 3.31
CA THR A 76 -5.57 -28.81 3.88
C THR A 76 -5.29 -28.35 5.30
N ARG A 77 -5.69 -27.11 5.64
CA ARG A 77 -5.39 -26.52 6.93
C ARG A 77 -6.52 -25.60 7.36
N THR A 78 -6.87 -25.71 8.64
CA THR A 78 -7.74 -24.74 9.32
C THR A 78 -6.87 -23.77 10.09
N LEU A 79 -6.96 -22.49 9.75
CA LEU A 79 -6.34 -21.40 10.51
C LEU A 79 -7.33 -20.93 11.56
N VAL A 80 -6.96 -21.00 12.83
CA VAL A 80 -7.83 -20.64 13.95
C VAL A 80 -7.31 -19.37 14.59
N PHE A 81 -8.19 -18.39 14.73
CA PHE A 81 -7.93 -17.10 15.34
C PHE A 81 -8.70 -17.03 16.67
N PRO A 82 -8.00 -17.00 17.82
CA PRO A 82 -8.66 -16.96 19.12
C PRO A 82 -9.38 -15.62 19.33
N SER A 83 -10.22 -15.56 20.37
CA SER A 83 -10.82 -14.29 20.78
C SER A 83 -9.73 -13.22 21.03
N GLY A 84 -10.00 -11.98 20.62
CA GLY A 84 -9.02 -10.88 20.64
C GLY A 84 -7.99 -10.90 19.51
N ALA A 85 -7.98 -11.90 18.63
CA ALA A 85 -7.11 -11.88 17.43
C ALA A 85 -7.45 -10.69 16.51
N GLY A 86 -8.72 -10.33 16.36
CA GLY A 86 -9.12 -9.21 15.51
C GLY A 86 -8.48 -7.88 15.90
N GLU A 87 -8.38 -7.59 17.20
CA GLU A 87 -7.71 -6.37 17.69
C GLU A 87 -6.21 -6.35 17.37
N ARG A 88 -5.53 -7.48 17.58
CA ARG A 88 -4.11 -7.66 17.24
C ARG A 88 -3.88 -7.49 15.74
N ILE A 89 -4.72 -8.11 14.91
CA ILE A 89 -4.66 -7.96 13.46
C ILE A 89 -4.88 -6.49 13.05
N ARG A 90 -5.82 -5.77 13.67
CA ARG A 90 -5.99 -4.33 13.40
C ARG A 90 -4.78 -3.50 13.85
N GLN A 91 -4.09 -3.88 14.92
CA GLN A 91 -2.85 -3.24 15.31
C GLN A 91 -1.75 -3.47 14.27
N VAL A 92 -1.64 -4.70 13.76
CA VAL A 92 -0.75 -5.04 12.65
C VAL A 92 -1.09 -4.22 11.40
N ALA A 93 -2.38 -4.12 11.04
CA ALA A 93 -2.85 -3.30 9.93
C ALA A 93 -2.41 -1.83 10.06
N ARG A 94 -2.53 -1.24 11.26
CA ARG A 94 -2.07 0.13 11.54
C ARG A 94 -0.56 0.28 11.41
N ARG A 95 0.21 -0.72 11.88
CA ARG A 95 1.68 -0.71 11.76
C ARG A 95 2.11 -0.83 10.29
N LEU A 96 1.52 -1.75 9.53
CA LEU A 96 1.74 -1.89 8.09
C LEU A 96 1.36 -0.62 7.33
N GLN A 97 0.24 0.00 7.68
CA GLN A 97 -0.10 1.32 7.15
C GLN A 97 1.05 2.30 7.41
N GLY A 98 1.55 2.41 8.64
CA GLY A 98 2.71 3.26 8.95
C GLY A 98 3.93 3.00 8.04
N LEU A 99 4.22 1.73 7.74
CA LEU A 99 5.32 1.33 6.85
C LEU A 99 5.05 1.70 5.38
N ASP A 100 3.85 1.42 4.85
CA ASP A 100 3.42 1.84 3.50
C ASP A 100 3.42 3.37 3.32
N LEU A 101 3.37 4.10 4.42
CA LEU A 101 3.39 5.56 4.43
C LEU A 101 4.80 6.13 4.56
N SER A 102 5.81 5.30 4.78
CA SER A 102 7.23 5.66 4.85
C SER A 102 8.00 5.11 3.66
N GLY A 103 9.11 5.76 3.29
CA GLY A 103 10.00 5.24 2.24
C GLY A 103 9.94 5.99 0.90
N PRO A 104 10.68 5.50 -0.09
CA PRO A 104 10.66 6.06 -1.44
C PRO A 104 9.25 5.97 -2.04
N ALA A 105 8.81 7.08 -2.63
CA ALA A 105 7.53 7.14 -3.30
C ALA A 105 7.58 8.09 -4.50
N SER A 106 6.75 7.81 -5.51
CA SER A 106 6.52 8.73 -6.62
C SER A 106 5.04 8.96 -6.85
N VAL A 107 4.67 10.19 -7.23
CA VAL A 107 3.31 10.54 -7.61
C VAL A 107 3.29 11.04 -9.04
N VAL A 108 2.38 10.51 -9.85
CA VAL A 108 2.17 10.96 -11.23
C VAL A 108 0.76 11.54 -11.36
N GLY A 109 0.68 12.85 -11.54
CA GLY A 109 -0.60 13.55 -11.41
C GLY A 109 -0.59 14.97 -11.95
N ARG A 110 -1.59 15.76 -11.56
CA ARG A 110 -1.66 17.20 -11.87
C ARG A 110 -1.55 17.99 -10.57
N VAL A 111 -0.93 19.15 -10.65
CA VAL A 111 -0.89 20.11 -9.53
C VAL A 111 -2.31 20.66 -9.33
N GLU A 112 -2.90 20.38 -8.17
CA GLU A 112 -4.25 20.80 -7.76
C GLU A 112 -4.21 22.12 -6.99
N SER A 113 -3.22 22.32 -6.11
CA SER A 113 -3.04 23.58 -5.38
C SER A 113 -1.58 23.86 -5.04
N LEU A 114 -1.27 25.14 -4.86
CA LEU A 114 0.06 25.69 -4.59
C LEU A 114 -0.01 26.50 -3.30
N HIS A 115 0.93 26.30 -2.38
CA HIS A 115 1.00 26.96 -1.08
C HIS A 115 2.43 27.44 -0.81
N ASP A 116 2.61 28.75 -0.66
CA ASP A 116 3.83 29.36 -0.15
C ASP A 116 3.46 30.23 1.06
N SER A 117 3.85 29.80 2.25
CA SER A 117 3.60 30.53 3.50
C SER A 117 4.93 30.84 4.16
N PRO A 118 5.31 32.12 4.31
CA PRO A 118 6.58 32.50 4.92
C PRO A 118 6.70 32.05 6.38
N ASP A 119 5.57 31.99 7.11
CA ASP A 119 5.50 31.61 8.52
C ASP A 119 5.36 30.10 8.76
N GLY A 120 5.56 29.28 7.73
CA GLY A 120 5.33 27.85 7.81
C GLY A 120 6.13 27.05 6.78
N ALA A 121 5.59 25.91 6.37
CA ALA A 121 6.23 25.05 5.38
C ALA A 121 6.08 25.66 3.98
N ARG A 122 7.09 26.45 3.58
CA ARG A 122 7.20 27.05 2.25
C ARG A 122 7.23 25.99 1.15
N TRP A 123 6.80 26.41 -0.04
CA TRP A 123 6.86 25.64 -1.29
C TRP A 123 6.18 24.26 -1.20
N ARG A 124 4.94 24.25 -0.72
CA ARG A 124 4.10 23.05 -0.69
C ARG A 124 3.15 23.03 -1.86
N VAL A 125 3.02 21.88 -2.48
CA VAL A 125 2.10 21.67 -3.60
C VAL A 125 1.25 20.45 -3.34
N ARG A 126 -0.02 20.50 -3.73
CA ARG A 126 -0.92 19.35 -3.70
C ARG A 126 -1.01 18.78 -5.10
N ILE A 127 -0.72 17.49 -5.24
CA ILE A 127 -0.77 16.78 -6.52
C ILE A 127 -1.89 15.75 -6.45
N ARG A 128 -2.83 15.81 -7.38
CA ARG A 128 -3.86 14.78 -7.54
C ARG A 128 -3.40 13.78 -8.58
N GLY A 129 -3.15 12.54 -8.16
CA GLY A 129 -2.59 11.52 -9.05
C GLY A 129 -2.48 10.14 -8.40
N GLU A 130 -1.90 9.23 -9.15
CA GLU A 130 -1.55 7.88 -8.69
C GLU A 130 -0.25 7.98 -7.87
N LEU A 131 -0.27 7.39 -6.68
CA LEU A 131 0.92 7.29 -5.83
C LEU A 131 1.48 5.88 -5.95
N HIS A 132 2.74 5.79 -6.33
CA HIS A 132 3.53 4.57 -6.37
C HIS A 132 4.47 4.57 -5.16
N THR A 133 4.37 3.55 -4.32
CA THR A 133 5.35 3.22 -3.29
C THR A 133 6.07 1.93 -3.71
N GLU A 134 7.08 1.53 -2.95
CA GLU A 134 7.76 0.25 -3.17
C GLU A 134 6.80 -0.95 -3.14
N HIS A 135 5.78 -0.88 -2.30
CA HIS A 135 4.88 -2.01 -2.04
C HIS A 135 3.51 -1.90 -2.71
N ALA A 136 3.12 -0.72 -3.20
CA ALA A 136 1.77 -0.53 -3.71
C ALA A 136 1.64 0.61 -4.74
N VAL A 137 0.64 0.45 -5.60
CA VAL A 137 0.10 1.55 -6.40
C VAL A 137 -1.26 1.93 -5.81
N SER A 138 -1.36 3.15 -5.31
CA SER A 138 -2.61 3.73 -4.83
C SER A 138 -3.32 4.48 -5.95
N GLY A 139 -4.64 4.31 -6.03
CA GLY A 139 -5.49 5.04 -6.97
C GLY A 139 -5.46 6.56 -6.77
N PRO A 140 -6.17 7.32 -7.62
CA PRO A 140 -6.08 8.78 -7.67
C PRO A 140 -6.41 9.45 -6.34
N ARG A 141 -5.43 10.11 -5.72
CA ARG A 141 -5.60 10.86 -4.47
C ARG A 141 -4.78 12.14 -4.44
N GLY A 142 -5.15 13.06 -3.55
CA GLY A 142 -4.40 14.28 -3.30
C GLY A 142 -3.21 14.01 -2.37
N VAL A 143 -2.00 14.23 -2.85
CA VAL A 143 -0.74 14.06 -2.11
C VAL A 143 -0.12 15.44 -1.87
N TRP A 144 0.21 15.75 -0.63
CA TRP A 144 0.99 16.94 -0.32
C TRP A 144 2.47 16.67 -0.57
N VAL A 145 3.12 17.60 -1.24
CA VAL A 145 4.51 17.52 -1.63
C VAL A 145 5.22 18.76 -1.12
N ARG A 146 6.33 18.57 -0.42
CA ARG A 146 7.21 19.65 0.03
C ARG A 146 8.40 19.75 -0.90
N LEU A 147 8.51 20.87 -1.58
CA LEU A 147 9.60 21.15 -2.51
C LEU A 147 10.78 21.80 -1.76
N PRO A 148 12.03 21.48 -2.15
CA PRO A 148 13.23 21.94 -1.44
C PRO A 148 13.62 23.38 -1.78
N GLY A 149 13.01 23.99 -2.81
CA GLY A 149 13.45 25.28 -3.34
C GLY A 149 12.45 25.94 -4.28
N GLN A 150 12.63 27.25 -4.45
CA GLN A 150 11.85 28.09 -5.36
C GLN A 150 11.83 27.56 -6.80
N ARG A 151 12.95 27.05 -7.32
CA ARG A 151 13.04 26.51 -8.69
C ARG A 151 11.99 25.43 -8.98
N LEU A 152 11.84 24.44 -8.09
CA LEU A 152 10.83 23.39 -8.28
C LEU A 152 9.41 23.94 -8.06
N TYR A 153 9.25 24.94 -7.20
CA TYR A 153 7.96 25.61 -7.01
C TYR A 153 7.51 26.36 -8.26
N GLU A 154 8.40 27.06 -8.95
CA GLU A 154 8.13 27.70 -10.24
C GLU A 154 7.80 26.68 -11.35
N LEU A 155 8.46 25.52 -11.33
CA LEU A 155 8.12 24.40 -12.21
C LEU A 155 6.69 23.90 -11.94
N ALA A 156 6.30 23.78 -10.67
CA ALA A 156 4.94 23.41 -10.27
C ALA A 156 3.90 24.45 -10.70
N ILE A 157 4.21 25.76 -10.58
CA ILE A 157 3.35 26.84 -11.10
C ILE A 157 3.17 26.69 -12.62
N THR A 158 4.25 26.41 -13.34
CA THR A 158 4.22 26.24 -14.80
C THR A 158 3.35 25.03 -15.20
N ALA A 159 3.52 23.90 -14.52
CA ALA A 159 2.71 22.70 -14.74
C ALA A 159 1.22 22.94 -14.42
N HIS A 160 0.92 23.63 -13.32
CA HIS A 160 -0.44 23.98 -12.93
C HIS A 160 -1.13 24.86 -13.99
N ARG A 161 -0.47 25.94 -14.42
CA ARG A 161 -1.01 26.87 -15.42
C ARG A 161 -1.23 26.22 -16.78
N SER A 162 -0.33 25.33 -17.19
CA SER A 162 -0.43 24.60 -18.46
C SER A 162 -1.33 23.36 -18.39
N GLY A 163 -1.82 23.00 -17.21
CA GLY A 163 -2.61 21.79 -16.99
C GLY A 163 -1.85 20.49 -17.27
N ARG A 164 -0.52 20.53 -17.35
CA ARG A 164 0.33 19.36 -17.63
C ARG A 164 0.44 18.43 -16.43
N ARG A 165 0.69 17.15 -16.71
CA ARG A 165 1.00 16.18 -15.67
C ARG A 165 2.43 16.39 -15.19
N VAL A 166 2.69 15.99 -13.96
CA VAL A 166 4.02 15.99 -13.35
C VAL A 166 4.29 14.61 -12.78
N ARG A 167 5.56 14.21 -12.82
CA ARG A 167 6.08 13.11 -12.01
C ARG A 167 6.91 13.72 -10.89
N VAL A 168 6.61 13.33 -9.66
CA VAL A 168 7.36 13.73 -8.49
C VAL A 168 7.84 12.50 -7.77
N THR A 169 9.14 12.41 -7.53
CA THR A 169 9.79 11.32 -6.79
C THR A 169 10.39 11.90 -5.52
N GLY A 170 10.23 11.21 -4.40
CA GLY A 170 10.73 11.67 -3.12
C GLY A 170 10.65 10.59 -2.05
N PHE A 171 10.78 11.02 -0.81
CA PHE A 171 10.68 10.16 0.37
C PHE A 171 9.52 10.60 1.25
N ARG A 172 8.71 9.66 1.72
CA ARG A 172 7.67 9.93 2.70
C ARG A 172 8.17 9.60 4.08
N ASP A 173 7.92 10.50 5.03
CA ASP A 173 8.15 10.23 6.44
C ASP A 173 6.86 9.67 7.06
N GLY A 174 6.90 8.40 7.47
CA GLY A 174 5.77 7.73 8.12
C GLY A 174 5.46 8.23 9.53
N ALA A 175 6.38 8.94 10.19
CA ALA A 175 6.22 9.40 11.57
C ALA A 175 5.48 10.74 11.68
N ALA A 176 5.45 11.54 10.61
CA ALA A 176 4.78 12.83 10.62
C ALA A 176 3.25 12.67 10.54
N SER A 177 2.50 13.35 11.42
CA SER A 177 1.02 13.37 11.35
C SER A 177 0.48 13.92 10.03
N ARG A 178 1.33 14.62 9.27
CA ARG A 178 1.06 15.13 7.93
C ARG A 178 2.03 14.48 6.95
N GLN A 179 1.49 13.56 6.15
CA GLN A 179 2.24 12.73 5.19
C GLN A 179 2.64 13.53 3.95
N ASP A 180 3.61 14.41 4.11
CA ASP A 180 4.19 15.14 2.99
C ASP A 180 5.26 14.28 2.30
N LEU A 181 5.26 14.31 0.97
CA LEU A 181 6.36 13.76 0.16
C LEU A 181 7.50 14.80 0.14
N ALA A 182 8.64 14.47 0.73
CA ALA A 182 9.84 15.31 0.67
C ALA A 182 10.60 15.04 -0.63
N VAL A 183 10.84 16.08 -1.41
CA VAL A 183 11.37 15.95 -2.78
C VAL A 183 12.82 16.45 -2.83
N PRO A 184 13.77 15.69 -3.43
CA PRO A 184 15.11 16.17 -3.69
C PRO A 184 15.12 17.23 -4.82
N PRO A 185 16.19 18.00 -5.01
CA PRO A 185 16.24 19.10 -5.99
C PRO A 185 15.93 18.73 -7.45
N ASP A 186 16.07 17.46 -7.82
CA ASP A 186 15.83 16.86 -9.13
C ASP A 186 14.58 15.95 -9.16
N GLY A 187 13.86 15.84 -8.04
CA GLY A 187 12.75 14.89 -7.89
C GLY A 187 11.43 15.33 -8.51
N MET A 188 11.40 16.30 -9.44
CA MET A 188 10.17 16.73 -10.10
C MET A 188 10.41 17.08 -11.57
N GLU A 189 9.55 16.54 -12.43
CA GLU A 189 9.54 16.82 -13.87
C GLU A 189 8.12 16.97 -14.41
N ILE A 190 7.98 17.72 -15.51
CA ILE A 190 6.72 17.87 -16.25
C ILE A 190 6.67 16.82 -17.36
N LEU A 191 5.54 16.11 -17.44
CA LEU A 191 5.24 15.12 -18.48
C LEU A 191 4.55 15.79 -19.68
#